data_AF-A0A2V7QF90-F1
#
_entry.id   AF-A0A2V7QF90-F1
#
_cell.length_a   1.000
_cell.length_b   1.000
_cell.length_c   1.000
_cell.angle_alpha   90.00
_cell.angle_beta   90.00
_cell.angle_gamma   90.00
#
_symmetry.space_group_name_H-M   'P 1'
#
loop_
_entity.id
_entity.type
_entity.pdbx_description
1 polymer ?
#
loop_
_entity_poly.entity_id
_entity_poly.type
_entity_poly.pdbx_seq_one_letter_code
_entity_poly.pdbx_strand_id
1 'polypeptide(L)'
;MDMRYFHRTTLSPQDVLAQAKAFFGTRLAPADEGGRRRGYAGALGRITIAARPEGGHYTLVQVTTDQVGESELDRLAKRFLAEVHKHVEPGHELRGAY
;
A
#
# COMPACT_ATOMS: atom_id res chain seq x y z
N MET A 1 -1.79 18.89 -2.65
CA MET A 1 -0.60 18.09 -3.02
C MET A 1 -0.90 16.66 -2.62
N ASP A 2 -0.70 15.71 -3.54
CA ASP A 2 -0.95 14.29 -3.32
C ASP A 2 0.31 13.64 -2.72
N MET A 3 0.16 12.93 -1.59
CA MET A 3 1.26 12.25 -0.90
C MET A 3 1.46 10.85 -1.48
N ARG A 4 2.72 10.48 -1.73
CA ARG A 4 3.07 9.19 -2.31
C ARG A 4 4.11 8.46 -1.48
N TYR A 5 3.83 7.19 -1.21
CA TYR A 5 4.71 6.29 -0.49
C TYR A 5 5.09 5.11 -1.36
N PHE A 6 6.32 4.65 -1.23
CA PHE A 6 6.87 3.55 -2.00
C PHE A 6 7.45 2.50 -1.06
N HIS A 7 7.24 1.23 -1.39
CA HIS A 7 7.83 0.10 -0.66
C HIS A 7 8.12 -1.03 -1.63
N ARG A 8 9.24 -1.73 -1.42
CA ARG A 8 9.61 -2.91 -2.19
C ARG A 8 9.34 -4.15 -1.36
N THR A 9 8.65 -5.11 -1.95
CA THR A 9 8.29 -6.38 -1.32
C THR A 9 8.58 -7.53 -2.28
N THR A 10 8.84 -8.73 -1.79
CA THR A 10 8.94 -9.94 -2.63
C THR A 10 7.58 -10.61 -2.85
N LEU A 11 6.51 -10.11 -2.21
CA LEU A 11 5.14 -10.58 -2.50
C LEU A 11 4.78 -10.33 -3.96
N SER A 12 3.94 -11.21 -4.51
CA SER A 12 3.39 -11.00 -5.85
C SER A 12 2.47 -9.77 -5.86
N PRO A 13 2.34 -9.05 -7.00
CA PRO A 13 1.43 -7.90 -7.08
C PRO A 13 -0.01 -8.22 -6.69
N GLN A 14 -0.48 -9.42 -7.00
CA GLN A 14 -1.80 -9.91 -6.61
C GLN A 14 -1.98 -10.03 -5.09
N ASP A 15 -0.96 -10.53 -4.38
CA ASP A 15 -0.99 -10.70 -2.91
C ASP A 15 -1.02 -9.35 -2.22
N VAL A 16 -0.23 -8.38 -2.71
CA VAL A 16 -0.26 -7.00 -2.22
C VAL A 16 -1.65 -6.39 -2.38
N LEU A 17 -2.29 -6.56 -3.55
CA LEU A 17 -3.62 -6.00 -3.79
C LEU A 17 -4.71 -6.72 -2.98
N ALA A 18 -4.59 -8.02 -2.77
CA ALA A 18 -5.47 -8.78 -1.88
C ALA A 18 -5.35 -8.30 -0.43
N GLN A 19 -4.13 -8.07 0.05
CA GLN A 19 -3.88 -7.51 1.38
C GLN A 19 -4.41 -6.08 1.49
N ALA A 20 -4.26 -5.26 0.45
CA ALA A 20 -4.85 -3.92 0.39
C ALA A 20 -6.38 -3.99 0.51
N LYS A 21 -7.04 -4.95 -0.16
CA LYS A 21 -8.48 -5.16 -0.06
C LYS A 21 -8.91 -5.56 1.34
N ALA A 22 -8.18 -6.47 2.00
CA ALA A 22 -8.46 -6.84 3.39
C ALA A 22 -8.25 -5.68 4.37
N PHE A 23 -7.19 -4.89 4.18
CA PHE A 23 -6.81 -3.80 5.08
C PHE A 23 -7.68 -2.55 4.94
N PHE A 24 -7.97 -2.13 3.70
CA PHE A 24 -8.74 -0.91 3.43
C PHE A 24 -10.24 -1.19 3.24
N GLY A 25 -10.63 -2.36 2.73
CA GLY A 25 -12.04 -2.67 2.46
C GLY A 25 -12.91 -2.79 3.71
N THR A 26 -12.33 -2.89 4.90
CA THR A 26 -13.05 -2.83 6.18
C THR A 26 -13.31 -1.41 6.67
N ARG A 27 -12.63 -0.41 6.10
CA ARG A 27 -12.65 0.99 6.56
C ARG A 27 -13.11 1.99 5.48
N LEU A 28 -12.90 1.64 4.21
CA LEU A 28 -13.16 2.48 3.05
C LEU A 28 -13.94 1.70 2.00
N ALA A 29 -14.71 2.40 1.19
CA ALA A 29 -15.40 1.81 0.07
C ALA A 29 -14.44 1.64 -1.13
N PRO A 30 -14.49 0.53 -1.86
CA PRO A 30 -13.76 0.40 -3.12
C PRO A 30 -14.27 1.45 -4.12
N ALA A 31 -13.35 2.20 -4.71
CA ALA A 31 -13.64 3.30 -5.63
C ALA A 31 -13.08 3.06 -7.03
N ASP A 32 -12.05 2.21 -7.17
CA ASP A 32 -11.43 1.85 -8.44
C ASP A 32 -10.77 0.47 -8.35
N GLU A 33 -10.99 -0.39 -9.34
CA GLU A 33 -10.31 -1.69 -9.44
C GLU A 33 -9.70 -1.87 -10.83
N GLY A 34 -8.41 -1.58 -10.96
CA GLY A 34 -7.63 -1.79 -12.19
C GLY A 34 -6.78 -3.08 -12.13
N GLY A 35 -6.30 -3.59 -13.27
CA GLY A 35 -5.56 -4.87 -13.30
C GLY A 35 -4.35 -4.99 -12.36
N ARG A 36 -3.72 -3.86 -11.99
CA ARG A 36 -2.58 -3.79 -11.03
C ARG A 36 -2.73 -2.67 -10.00
N ARG A 37 -3.95 -2.20 -9.77
CA ARG A 37 -4.26 -1.05 -8.93
C ARG A 37 -5.58 -1.26 -8.20
N ARG A 38 -5.68 -0.75 -6.98
CA ARG A 38 -6.90 -0.65 -6.21
C ARG A 38 -7.01 0.74 -5.63
N GLY A 39 -8.15 1.39 -5.83
CA GLY A 39 -8.50 2.66 -5.23
C GLY A 39 -9.62 2.48 -4.22
N TYR A 40 -9.51 3.16 -3.09
CA TYR A 40 -10.53 3.22 -2.06
C TYR A 40 -10.84 4.68 -1.75
N ALA A 41 -12.10 4.97 -1.45
CA ALA A 41 -12.54 6.29 -1.06
C ALA A 41 -13.54 6.21 0.10
N GLY A 42 -13.60 7.26 0.89
CA GLY A 42 -14.55 7.39 1.99
C GLY A 42 -14.55 8.80 2.55
N ALA A 43 -15.18 8.97 3.72
CA ALA A 43 -15.26 10.26 4.41
C ALA A 43 -13.88 10.86 4.74
N LEU A 44 -12.85 10.01 4.84
CA LEU A 44 -11.48 10.40 5.16
C LEU A 44 -10.67 10.87 3.94
N GLY A 45 -11.20 10.71 2.72
CA GLY A 45 -10.51 10.99 1.45
C GLY A 45 -10.36 9.74 0.57
N ARG A 46 -9.46 9.82 -0.41
CA ARG A 46 -9.16 8.77 -1.38
C ARG A 46 -7.71 8.29 -1.22
N ILE A 47 -7.57 6.97 -1.28
CA ILE A 47 -6.28 6.30 -1.31
C ILE A 47 -6.22 5.36 -2.51
N THR A 48 -5.07 5.27 -3.14
CA THR A 48 -4.78 4.38 -4.25
C THR A 48 -3.56 3.55 -3.91
N ILE A 49 -3.64 2.26 -4.19
CA ILE A 49 -2.56 1.30 -4.08
C ILE A 49 -2.31 0.74 -5.48
N ALA A 50 -1.07 0.83 -5.95
CA ALA A 50 -0.61 0.20 -7.18
C ALA A 50 0.52 -0.76 -6.86
N ALA A 51 0.48 -1.96 -7.42
CA ALA A 51 1.52 -2.96 -7.25
C ALA A 51 2.05 -3.36 -8.63
N ARG A 52 3.35 -3.19 -8.86
CA ARG A 52 3.96 -3.49 -10.16
C ARG A 52 5.22 -4.33 -9.96
N PRO A 53 5.46 -5.33 -10.82
CA PRO A 53 6.73 -6.05 -10.78
C PRO A 53 7.87 -5.08 -11.10
N GLU A 54 8.95 -5.17 -10.33
CA GLU A 54 10.17 -4.36 -10.44
C GLU A 54 11.39 -5.29 -10.48
N GLY A 55 12.11 -5.24 -11.61
CA GLY A 55 13.35 -6.01 -11.79
C GLY A 55 13.21 -7.54 -11.75
N GLY A 56 11.99 -8.09 -11.86
CA GLY A 56 11.74 -9.54 -11.91
C GLY A 56 11.82 -10.28 -10.57
N HIS A 57 12.35 -9.64 -9.52
CA HIS A 57 12.53 -10.23 -8.19
C HIS A 57 11.66 -9.59 -7.12
N TYR A 58 11.24 -8.33 -7.35
CA TYR A 58 10.48 -7.56 -6.37
C TYR A 58 9.20 -7.03 -7.00
N THR A 59 8.28 -6.65 -6.13
CA THR A 59 7.11 -5.86 -6.45
C THR A 59 7.28 -4.50 -5.80
N LEU A 60 7.18 -3.44 -6.61
CA LEU A 60 7.06 -2.08 -6.14
C LEU A 60 5.59 -1.81 -5.78
N VAL A 61 5.36 -1.48 -4.51
CA VAL A 61 4.09 -1.01 -3.98
C VAL A 61 4.14 0.50 -3.90
N GLN A 62 3.23 1.15 -4.61
CA GLN A 62 3.00 2.59 -4.53
C GLN A 62 1.67 2.86 -3.87
N VAL A 63 1.67 3.66 -2.81
CA VAL A 63 0.47 4.16 -2.15
C VAL A 63 0.37 5.65 -2.40
N THR A 64 -0.83 6.14 -2.68
CA THR A 64 -1.08 7.50 -3.15
C THR A 64 -2.34 8.03 -2.46
N THR A 65 -2.27 9.19 -1.80
CA THR A 65 -3.39 9.76 -1.01
C THR A 65 -3.53 11.26 -1.25
N ASP A 66 -4.76 11.74 -1.37
CA ASP A 66 -5.04 13.18 -1.51
C ASP A 66 -4.93 13.95 -0.19
N GLN A 67 -4.84 13.23 0.93
CA GLN A 67 -4.68 13.80 2.26
C GLN A 67 -3.21 14.14 2.56
N VAL A 68 -3.00 15.28 3.23
CA VAL A 68 -1.67 15.78 3.62
C VAL A 68 -1.18 15.18 4.94
N GLY A 69 0.13 15.30 5.21
CA GLY A 69 0.81 14.64 6.32
C GLY A 69 0.12 14.75 7.68
N GLU A 70 0.14 13.65 8.43
CA GLU A 70 -0.55 13.42 9.72
C GLU A 70 -2.05 13.12 9.67
N SER A 71 -2.69 13.22 8.51
CA SER A 71 -4.07 12.77 8.32
C SER A 71 -4.24 11.27 8.61
N GLU A 72 -5.44 10.83 8.97
CA GLU A 72 -5.68 9.41 9.27
C GLU A 72 -5.34 8.49 8.08
N LEU A 73 -5.64 8.92 6.84
CA LEU A 73 -5.24 8.19 5.63
C LEU A 73 -3.72 8.08 5.45
N ASP A 74 -2.97 9.11 5.86
CA ASP A 74 -1.50 9.10 5.82
C ASP A 74 -0.93 8.03 6.76
N ARG A 75 -1.47 7.98 7.99
CA ARG A 75 -1.10 6.98 8.99
C ARG A 75 -1.49 5.58 8.53
N LEU A 76 -2.67 5.42 7.92
CA LEU A 76 -3.12 4.15 7.34
C LEU A 76 -2.24 3.70 6.17
N ALA A 77 -1.79 4.62 5.30
CA ALA A 77 -0.87 4.31 4.20
C ALA A 77 0.46 3.75 4.72
N LYS A 78 1.08 4.43 5.69
CA LYS A 78 2.33 3.98 6.33
C LYS A 78 2.15 2.64 7.04
N ARG A 79 1.04 2.48 7.78
CA ARG A 79 0.72 1.22 8.47
C ARG A 79 0.52 0.07 7.51
N PHE A 80 -0.17 0.29 6.39
CA PHE A 80 -0.34 -0.74 5.36
C PHE A 80 1.02 -1.22 4.82
N LEU A 81 1.94 -0.29 4.51
CA LEU A 81 3.28 -0.67 4.06
C LEU A 81 4.06 -1.47 5.12
N ALA A 82 3.91 -1.12 6.40
CA ALA A 82 4.50 -1.90 7.49
C ALA A 82 3.91 -3.32 7.59
N GLU A 83 2.61 -3.50 7.34
CA GLU A 83 1.98 -4.83 7.34
C GLU A 83 2.41 -5.68 6.13
N VAL A 84 2.56 -5.06 4.95
CA VAL A 84 3.14 -5.72 3.76
C VAL A 84 4.56 -6.19 4.06
N HIS A 85 5.37 -5.34 4.70
CA HIS A 85 6.74 -5.70 5.09
C HIS A 85 6.78 -6.90 6.05
N LYS A 86 5.95 -6.88 7.12
CA LYS A 86 5.86 -8.01 8.07
C LYS A 86 5.43 -9.33 7.42
N HIS A 87 4.61 -9.28 6.38
CA HIS A 87 4.14 -10.50 5.70
C HIS A 87 5.24 -11.21 4.91
N VAL A 88 6.19 -10.46 4.36
CA VAL A 88 7.38 -11.06 3.75
C VAL A 88 8.33 -11.58 4.81
N GLU A 89 8.37 -10.90 5.95
CA GLU A 89 9.44 -11.08 6.92
C GLU A 89 8.93 -11.19 8.35
N PRO A 90 8.37 -12.34 8.76
CA PRO A 90 8.08 -12.60 10.16
C PRO A 90 9.34 -12.66 11.05
N GLY A 91 10.55 -12.62 10.47
CA GLY A 91 11.84 -12.68 11.19
C GLY A 91 12.97 -11.80 10.63
N HIS A 92 12.71 -10.78 9.81
CA HIS A 92 13.77 -9.89 9.32
C HIS A 92 13.97 -8.69 10.23
N GLU A 93 15.18 -8.55 10.75
CA GLU A 93 15.69 -7.29 11.28
C GLU A 93 15.75 -6.26 10.17
N LEU A 94 15.06 -5.13 10.36
CA LEU A 94 15.15 -3.92 9.54
C LEU A 94 16.62 -3.56 9.26
N ARG A 95 17.21 -4.08 8.18
CA ARG A 95 18.42 -3.52 7.60
C ARG A 95 18.01 -2.29 6.83
N GLY A 96 17.95 -1.18 7.58
CA GLY A 96 17.72 0.16 7.06
C GLY A 96 18.55 0.40 5.80
N ALA A 97 17.88 0.71 4.72
CA ALA A 97 18.51 1.26 3.54
C ALA A 97 18.42 2.79 3.66
N TYR A 98 19.61 3.37 3.94
CA TYR A 98 20.09 4.75 3.90
C TYR A 98 19.16 5.83 3.31
#